data_AF-A0A348MMK5-F1
#
_entry.id   AF-A0A348MMK5-F1
#
_cell.length_a   1.000
_cell.length_b   1.000
_cell.length_c   1.000
_cell.angle_alpha   90.00
_cell.angle_beta   90.00
_cell.angle_gamma   90.00
#
_symmetry.space_group_name_H-M   'P 1'
#
loop_
_entity.id
_entity.type
_entity.pdbx_description
1 polymer ?
#
loop_
_entity_poly.entity_id
_entity_poly.type
_entity_poly.pdbx_seq_one_letter_code
_entity_poly.pdbx_strand_id
1 'polypeptide(L)' 'MWKRLGDLLIDEGLITKDQLNQALSQQKENGGRLGSILVQMGFVTDDQISKALGKQYNVGVFEFKEDIDPLIL' A
#
# COMPACT_ATOMS: atom_id res chain seq x y z
N MET A 1 -5.97 18.43 -0.79
CA MET A 1 -5.62 17.85 0.52
C MET A 1 -5.09 16.45 0.25
N TRP A 2 -3.82 16.15 0.56
CA TRP A 2 -3.30 14.79 0.39
C TRP A 2 -4.06 13.85 1.34
N LYS A 3 -4.72 12.81 0.79
CA LYS A 3 -5.27 11.73 1.60
C LYS A 3 -4.12 10.87 2.11
N ARG A 4 -4.18 10.46 3.39
CA ARG A 4 -3.19 9.54 3.95
C ARG A 4 -3.47 8.14 3.41
N LEU A 5 -2.44 7.28 3.38
CA LEU A 5 -2.59 5.88 2.95
C LEU A 5 -3.76 5.18 3.66
N GLY A 6 -3.89 5.34 4.97
CA GLY A 6 -4.98 4.74 5.74
C GLY A 6 -6.38 5.18 5.28
N ASP A 7 -6.56 6.46 4.97
CA ASP A 7 -7.84 6.99 4.48
C ASP A 7 -8.15 6.41 3.10
N LEU A 8 -7.14 6.32 2.23
CA LEU A 8 -7.30 5.78 0.89
C LEU A 8 -7.67 4.29 0.91
N LEU A 9 -7.07 3.50 1.82
CA LEU A 9 -7.43 2.09 1.98
C LEU A 9 -8.84 1.89 2.54
N ILE A 10 -9.31 2.79 3.41
CA ILE A 10 -10.70 2.77 3.90
C ILE A 10 -11.68 3.13 2.77
N ASP A 11 -11.38 4.17 2.00
CA ASP A 11 -12.24 4.62 0.90
C ASP A 11 -12.41 3.54 -0.19
N GLU A 12 -11.37 2.73 -0.41
CA GLU A 12 -11.39 1.59 -1.34
C GLU A 12 -11.99 0.32 -0.72
N GLY A 13 -12.42 0.36 0.55
CA GLY A 13 -12.99 -0.79 1.27
C GLY A 13 -12.00 -1.91 1.56
N LEU A 14 -10.68 -1.63 1.50
CA LEU A 14 -9.62 -2.60 1.72
C LEU A 14 -9.37 -2.86 3.21
N ILE A 15 -9.58 -1.85 4.05
CA ILE A 15 -9.51 -1.98 5.50
C ILE A 15 -10.66 -1.24 6.17
N THR A 16 -11.00 -1.67 7.39
CA THR A 16 -11.92 -0.93 8.26
C THR A 16 -11.19 0.12 9.09
N LYS A 17 -11.95 1.04 9.69
CA LYS A 17 -11.41 2.02 10.64
C LYS A 17 -10.79 1.34 11.87
N ASP A 18 -11.37 0.23 12.34
CA ASP A 18 -10.83 -0.54 13.45
C ASP A 18 -9.49 -1.21 13.10
N GLN A 19 -9.37 -1.80 11.91
CA GLN A 19 -8.11 -2.37 11.42
C GLN A 19 -7.01 -1.30 11.29
N LEU A 20 -7.37 -0.12 10.79
CA LEU A 20 -6.45 1.03 10.74
C LEU A 20 -5.99 1.45 12.15
N ASN A 21 -6.90 1.53 13.11
CA ASN A 21 -6.57 1.88 14.49
C ASN A 21 -5.64 0.86 15.15
N GLN A 22 -5.86 -0.44 14.92
CA GLN A 22 -4.97 -1.50 15.43
C GLN A 22 -3.57 -1.37 14.83
N ALA A 23 -3.46 -1.18 13.51
CA ALA A 23 -2.16 -0.99 12.85
C ALA A 23 -1.42 0.27 13.31
N LEU A 24 -2.14 1.38 13.52
CA LEU A 24 -1.57 2.61 14.07
C LEU A 24 -1.09 2.44 15.51
N SER A 25 -1.80 1.64 16.31
CA SER A 25 -1.38 1.31 17.68
C SER A 25 -0.08 0.51 17.66
N GLN A 26 0.00 -0.52 16.81
CA GLN A 26 1.23 -1.30 16.62
C GLN A 26 2.39 -0.45 16.10
N GLN A 27 2.12 0.46 15.16
CA GLN A 27 3.12 1.41 14.63
C GLN A 27 3.65 2.35 15.71
N LYS A 28 2.79 2.78 16.63
CA LYS A 28 3.20 3.66 17.74
C LYS A 28 4.12 2.94 18.73
N GLU A 29 3.88 1.65 18.96
CA GLU A 29 4.69 0.83 19.88
C GLU A 29 6.02 0.41 19.26
N ASN A 30 6.01 -0.04 18.00
CA ASN A 30 7.18 -0.68 17.38
C ASN A 30 7.88 0.18 16.33
N GLY A 31 7.30 1.32 15.94
CA GLY A 31 7.74 2.11 14.80
C GLY A 31 7.42 1.44 13.46
N GLY A 32 8.11 1.87 12.40
CA GLY A 32 7.99 1.28 11.06
C GLY A 32 6.95 1.93 10.15
N ARG A 33 6.76 1.33 8.96
CA ARG A 33 5.85 1.83 7.92
C ARG A 33 4.46 1.22 8.12
N LEU A 34 3.43 2.06 8.15
CA LEU A 34 2.03 1.63 8.30
C LEU A 34 1.63 0.56 7.28
N GLY A 35 2.01 0.72 6.00
CA GLY A 35 1.71 -0.27 4.96
C GLY A 35 2.28 -1.66 5.26
N SER A 36 3.55 -1.73 5.71
CA SER A 36 4.18 -2.99 6.07
C SER A 36 3.50 -3.66 7.27
N ILE A 37 3.06 -2.86 8.24
CA ILE A 37 2.32 -3.37 9.41
C ILE A 37 0.96 -3.94 8.98
N LEU A 38 0.23 -3.23 8.11
CA LEU A 38 -1.05 -3.70 7.59
C LEU A 38 -0.92 -5.02 6.82
N VAL A 39 0.18 -5.21 6.09
CA VAL A 39 0.50 -6.48 5.40
C VAL A 39 0.85 -7.58 6.40
N GLN A 40 1.71 -7.29 7.39
CA GLN A 40 2.07 -8.25 8.43
C GLN A 40 0.86 -8.72 9.26
N MET A 41 -0.11 -7.85 9.47
CA MET A 41 -1.37 -8.16 10.15
C MET A 41 -2.38 -8.89 9.25
N GLY A 42 -2.08 -9.07 7.96
CA GLY A 42 -2.93 -9.75 7.00
C GLY A 42 -4.19 -8.97 6.58
N PHE A 43 -4.23 -7.65 6.83
CA PHE A 43 -5.38 -6.83 6.47
C PHE A 43 -5.38 -6.44 4.99
N VAL A 44 -4.20 -6.33 4.39
CA VAL A 44 -4.01 -6.01 2.97
C VAL A 44 -2.78 -6.74 2.42
N THR A 45 -2.64 -6.77 1.10
CA THR A 45 -1.45 -7.28 0.40
C THR A 45 -0.54 -6.13 -0.06
N ASP A 46 0.73 -6.44 -0.35
CA ASP A 46 1.66 -5.47 -0.94
C ASP A 46 1.17 -4.90 -2.29
N ASP A 47 0.46 -5.71 -3.09
CA ASP A 47 -0.15 -5.28 -4.35
C ASP A 47 -1.26 -4.23 -4.11
N GLN A 48 -2.11 -4.47 -3.10
CA GLN A 48 -3.15 -3.51 -2.72
C GLN A 48 -2.56 -2.20 -2.21
N ILE A 49 -1.49 -2.25 -1.41
CA ILE A 49 -0.73 -1.06 -0.99
C ILE A 49 -0.15 -0.31 -2.19
N SER A 50 0.45 -1.03 -3.14
CA SER A 50 1.09 -0.45 -4.32
C SER A 50 0.07 0.24 -5.23
N LYS A 51 -1.08 -0.40 -5.47
CA LYS A 51 -2.21 0.19 -6.22
C LYS A 51 -2.78 1.42 -5.53
N ALA A 52 -2.97 1.36 -4.22
CA ALA A 52 -3.43 2.46 -3.38
C ALA A 52 -2.49 3.68 -3.49
N LEU A 53 -1.17 3.46 -3.41
CA LEU A 53 -0.17 4.52 -3.55
C LEU A 53 -0.06 5.03 -5.00
N GLY A 54 -0.13 4.16 -6.01
CA GLY A 54 -0.12 4.57 -7.42
C GLY A 54 -1.24 5.56 -7.76
N LYS A 55 -2.45 5.31 -7.23
CA LYS A 55 -3.58 6.24 -7.31
C LYS A 55 -3.27 7.59 -6.61
N GLN A 56 -2.59 7.57 -5.47
CA GLN A 56 -2.25 8.77 -4.71
C GLN A 56 -1.27 9.71 -5.45
N TYR A 57 -0.34 9.14 -6.24
CA TYR A 57 0.70 9.90 -6.93
C TYR A 57 0.39 10.17 -8.41
N ASN A 58 -0.76 9.68 -8.93
CA ASN A 58 -1.12 9.75 -10.35
C ASN A 58 -0.01 9.19 -11.28
N VAL A 59 0.80 8.27 -10.75
CA VAL A 59 1.84 7.58 -11.49
C VAL A 59 1.17 6.28 -11.93
N GLY A 60 0.94 6.15 -13.23
CA GLY A 60 0.48 4.88 -13.79
C GLY A 60 1.40 3.77 -13.27
N VAL A 61 0.82 2.75 -12.64
CA VAL A 61 1.56 1.56 -12.24
C VAL A 61 2.12 0.98 -13.54
N PHE A 62 3.42 1.14 -13.79
CA PHE A 62 4.07 0.52 -14.92
C PHE A 62 4.15 -0.98 -14.60
N GLU A 63 3.25 -1.76 -15.20
CA GLU A 63 3.47 -3.20 -15.32
C GLU A 63 4.74 -3.39 -16.14
N PHE A 64 5.83 -3.81 -15.50
CA PHE A 64 6.98 -4.32 -16.21
C PHE A 64 6.56 -5.66 -16.83
N LYS A 65 6.13 -5.60 -18.08
CA LYS A 65 6.07 -6.78 -18.93
C LYS A 65 7.50 -7.05 -19.37
N GLU A 66 8.11 -8.10 -18.84
CA GLU A 66 9.42 -8.58 -19.30
C GLU A 66 9.29 -9.13 -20.73
N ASP A 67 9.21 -8.23 -21.70
CA ASP A 67 9.68 -8.48 -23.06
C ASP A 67 11.06 -7.79 -23.16
N ILE A 68 12.02 -8.25 -22.35
CA ILE A 68 13.43 -7.86 -22.53
C ILE A 68 13.91 -8.55 -23.79
N ASP A 69 14.04 -7.77 -24.87
CA ASP A 69 14.69 -8.23 -26.09
C ASP A 69 16.14 -8.62 -25.73
N PRO A 70 16.56 -9.90 -25.88
CA PRO A 70 17.85 -10.39 -25.39
C PRO A 70 19.08 -9.82 -26.15
N LEU A 71 18.88 -8.81 -27.01
CA LEU A 71 19.92 -8.27 -27.89
C LEU A 71 20.53 -6.93 -27.44
N ILE A 72 20.31 -6.50 -26.20
CA ILE A 72 21.14 -5.45 -25.59
C ILE A 72 22.21 -6.11 -24.69
N LEU A 73 23.28 -6.59 -25.33
CA LEU A 73 24.60 -6.82 -24.74
C LEU A 73 25.66 -6.66 -25.84
#